data_AF-A0A3C0VNI7-F1
#
_entry.id   AF-A0A3C0VNI7-F1
#
_cell.length_a   1.000
_cell.length_b   1.000
_cell.length_c   1.000
_cell.angle_alpha   90.00
_cell.angle_beta   90.00
_cell.angle_gamma   90.00
#
_symmetry.space_group_name_H-M   'P 1'
#
loop_
_entity.id
_entity.type
_entity.pdbx_description
1 polymer ?
#
loop_
_entity_poly.entity_id
_entity_poly.type
_entity_poly.pdbx_seq_one_letter_code
_entity_poly.pdbx_strand_id
1 'polypeptide(L)'
;MRGYFGIGVEGISKPMNMGSLIRSGHAFGASFAFTVDANYKVREARSDTSKTPKNIPWYDWDNLEDMILPRHCQLVGIELVDEAIDLPSFTHPRCAAYVLGPERGTLSQAMLDKCDHIIRVPTHFCLNVQIAGAVVMYDRIQSFNKFEDRPVMPGGNPRRKSKNPST
;
A
#
# COMPACT_ATOMS: atom_id res chain seq x y z
N MET A 1 -7.18 -11.31 -12.23
CA MET A 1 -5.85 -10.95 -11.69
C MET A 1 -5.29 -12.18 -11.00
N ARG A 2 -4.01 -12.55 -11.19
CA ARG A 2 -3.35 -13.60 -10.39
C ARG A 2 -2.44 -12.91 -9.38
N GLY A 3 -2.83 -12.86 -8.11
CA GLY A 3 -2.09 -12.19 -7.03
C GLY A 3 -3.00 -11.42 -6.06
N TYR A 4 -2.42 -10.89 -4.98
CA TYR A 4 -3.11 -10.06 -3.99
C TYR A 4 -2.15 -8.99 -3.45
N PHE A 5 -2.68 -8.03 -2.69
CA PHE A 5 -1.82 -7.19 -1.86
C PHE A 5 -2.47 -6.83 -0.54
N GLY A 6 -1.66 -6.50 0.45
CA GLY A 6 -2.09 -5.86 1.69
C GLY A 6 -1.41 -4.52 1.91
N ILE A 7 -1.99 -3.69 2.77
CA ILE A 7 -1.47 -2.37 3.13
C ILE A 7 -1.45 -2.20 4.64
N GLY A 8 -0.34 -1.72 5.20
CA GLY A 8 -0.21 -1.58 6.63
C GLY A 8 0.74 -0.48 7.05
N VAL A 9 0.79 -0.25 8.35
CA VAL A 9 1.59 0.82 8.95
C VAL A 9 2.28 0.30 10.21
N GLU A 10 3.55 0.69 10.37
CA GLU A 10 4.33 0.52 11.59
C GLU A 10 4.19 1.77 12.48
N GLY A 11 3.98 1.60 13.79
CA GLY A 11 4.08 2.70 14.75
C GLY A 11 2.97 3.76 14.66
N ILE A 12 1.85 3.47 13.98
CA ILE A 12 0.83 4.49 13.70
C ILE A 12 0.18 5.01 14.98
N SER A 13 0.05 6.34 15.06
CA SER A 13 -0.40 7.03 16.27
C SER A 13 -1.79 7.67 16.13
N LYS A 14 -2.22 8.01 14.90
CA LYS A 14 -3.51 8.69 14.66
C LYS A 14 -4.53 7.75 14.02
N PRO A 15 -5.65 7.44 14.69
CA PRO A 15 -6.70 6.57 14.15
C PRO A 15 -7.26 7.03 12.80
N MET A 16 -7.37 8.35 12.60
CA MET A 16 -7.94 8.94 11.39
C MET A 16 -7.11 8.64 10.13
N ASN A 17 -5.78 8.64 10.24
CA ASN A 17 -4.91 8.32 9.11
C ASN A 17 -5.04 6.85 8.74
N MET A 18 -5.12 5.98 9.75
CA MET A 18 -5.31 4.55 9.55
C MET A 18 -6.64 4.24 8.87
N GLY A 19 -7.73 4.83 9.36
CA GLY A 19 -9.05 4.68 8.75
C GLY A 19 -9.09 5.15 7.30
N SER A 20 -8.41 6.26 6.98
CA SER A 20 -8.31 6.78 5.62
C SER A 20 -7.50 5.87 4.71
N LEU A 21 -6.37 5.34 5.19
CA LEU A 21 -5.52 4.41 4.44
C LEU A 21 -6.28 3.12 4.10
N ILE A 22 -7.02 2.56 5.06
CA ILE A 22 -7.82 1.34 4.87
C ILE A 22 -8.97 1.58 3.91
N ARG A 23 -9.64 2.72 4.01
CA ARG A 23 -10.70 3.09 3.07
C ARG A 23 -10.15 3.16 1.64
N SER A 24 -8.98 3.78 1.45
CA SER A 24 -8.27 3.77 0.16
C SER A 24 -7.86 2.35 -0.25
N GLY A 25 -7.37 1.54 0.68
CA GLY A 25 -7.02 0.15 0.47
C GLY A 25 -8.18 -0.65 -0.11
N HIS A 26 -9.34 -0.58 0.53
CA HIS A 26 -10.56 -1.22 0.03
C HIS A 26 -10.95 -0.69 -1.37
N ALA A 27 -10.88 0.63 -1.60
CA ALA A 27 -11.19 1.23 -2.89
C ALA A 27 -10.24 0.76 -4.02
N PHE A 28 -8.98 0.49 -3.70
CA PHE A 28 -7.96 -0.01 -4.61
C PHE A 28 -7.85 -1.55 -4.65
N GLY A 29 -8.71 -2.27 -3.94
CA GLY A 29 -8.76 -3.74 -3.98
C GLY A 29 -7.72 -4.44 -3.11
N ALA A 30 -7.24 -3.81 -2.04
CA ALA A 30 -6.42 -4.46 -1.03
C ALA A 30 -7.16 -5.66 -0.44
N SER A 31 -6.46 -6.78 -0.29
CA SER A 31 -7.01 -8.03 0.22
C SER A 31 -6.94 -8.13 1.74
N PHE A 32 -6.11 -7.32 2.39
CA PHE A 32 -6.08 -7.15 3.84
C PHE A 32 -5.39 -5.83 4.20
N ALA A 33 -5.59 -5.40 5.44
CA ALA A 33 -4.80 -4.34 6.07
C ALA A 33 -4.12 -4.86 7.33
N PHE A 34 -3.07 -4.16 7.78
CA PHE A 34 -2.38 -4.54 9.00
C PHE A 34 -1.71 -3.40 9.76
N THR A 35 -1.44 -3.65 11.04
CA THR A 35 -0.60 -2.79 11.90
C THR A 35 0.51 -3.59 12.54
N VAL A 36 1.66 -2.93 12.72
CA VAL A 36 2.75 -3.40 13.56
C VAL A 36 3.03 -2.32 14.59
N ASP A 37 3.07 -2.67 15.88
CA ASP A 37 3.34 -1.74 16.98
C ASP A 37 2.43 -0.48 16.94
N ALA A 38 1.14 -0.67 16.70
CA ALA A 38 0.19 0.44 16.67
C ALA A 38 -0.08 0.97 18.08
N ASN A 39 -0.17 2.31 18.20
CA ASN A 39 -0.47 2.94 19.48
C ASN A 39 -1.86 2.53 20.01
N TYR A 40 -1.99 2.42 21.33
CA TYR A 40 -3.22 2.05 22.03
C TYR A 40 -4.47 2.80 21.53
N LYS A 41 -4.36 4.10 21.25
CA LYS A 41 -5.49 4.91 20.74
C LYS A 41 -6.03 4.41 19.40
N VAL A 42 -5.17 3.87 18.53
CA VAL A 42 -5.58 3.29 17.25
C VAL A 42 -6.33 1.98 17.47
N ARG A 43 -5.87 1.17 18.44
CA ARG A 43 -6.52 -0.08 18.84
C ARG A 43 -7.88 0.15 19.47
N GLU A 44 -7.98 1.14 20.36
CA GLU A 44 -9.23 1.53 21.01
C GLU A 44 -10.23 2.10 19.99
N ALA A 45 -9.78 2.99 19.12
CA ALA A 45 -10.62 3.52 18.04
C ALA A 45 -11.11 2.42 17.09
N ARG A 46 -10.33 1.36 16.84
CA ARG A 46 -10.80 0.17 16.11
C ARG A 46 -11.89 -0.56 16.87
N SER A 47 -11.70 -0.78 18.17
CA SER A 47 -12.70 -1.43 19.02
C SER A 47 -14.03 -0.69 18.96
N ASP A 48 -14.00 0.64 18.96
CA ASP A 48 -15.19 1.50 18.89
C ASP A 48 -15.79 1.60 17.46
N THR A 49 -14.93 1.62 16.43
CA THR A 49 -15.34 1.65 15.00
C THR A 49 -15.69 0.27 14.44
N SER A 50 -15.66 -0.79 15.25
CA SER A 50 -16.07 -2.16 14.88
C SER A 50 -17.51 -2.29 14.37
N LYS A 51 -18.30 -1.20 14.44
CA LYS A 51 -19.63 -1.00 13.87
C LYS A 51 -19.64 -0.57 12.38
N THR A 52 -18.49 -0.25 11.79
CA THR A 52 -18.34 0.13 10.37
C THR A 52 -18.09 -1.13 9.52
N PRO A 53 -18.61 -1.23 8.27
CA PRO A 53 -18.46 -2.44 7.46
C PRO A 53 -17.00 -2.89 7.33
N LYS A 54 -16.72 -4.07 7.89
CA LYS A 54 -15.41 -4.74 7.91
C LYS A 54 -15.10 -5.32 6.52
N ASN A 55 -14.87 -4.46 5.54
CA ASN A 55 -14.82 -4.89 4.13
C ASN A 55 -13.48 -5.54 3.74
N ILE A 56 -12.42 -5.38 4.53
CA ILE A 56 -11.16 -6.10 4.36
C ILE A 56 -10.67 -6.68 5.69
N PRO A 57 -10.09 -7.90 5.72
CA PRO A 57 -9.43 -8.46 6.89
C PRO A 57 -8.38 -7.51 7.48
N TRP A 58 -8.29 -7.47 8.81
CA TRP A 58 -7.31 -6.67 9.55
C TRP A 58 -6.45 -7.58 10.41
N TYR A 59 -5.12 -7.46 10.30
CA TYR A 59 -4.15 -8.09 11.20
C TYR A 59 -3.47 -7.06 12.09
N ASP A 60 -3.34 -7.34 13.38
CA ASP A 60 -2.70 -6.45 14.34
C ASP A 60 -1.59 -7.24 15.04
N TRP A 61 -0.36 -6.77 14.90
CA TRP A 61 0.81 -7.35 15.55
C TRP A 61 1.34 -6.36 16.58
N ASP A 62 1.57 -6.86 17.79
CA ASP A 62 2.19 -6.09 18.88
C ASP A 62 3.63 -5.71 18.54
N ASN A 63 4.33 -6.58 17.82
CA ASN A 63 5.74 -6.43 17.50
C ASN A 63 6.04 -6.98 16.10
N LEU A 64 7.22 -6.66 15.57
CA LEU A 64 7.64 -7.02 14.22
C LEU A 64 7.96 -8.52 14.08
N GLU A 65 8.44 -9.11 15.16
CA GLU A 65 8.87 -10.50 15.26
C GLU A 65 7.68 -11.47 15.07
N ASP A 66 6.52 -11.10 15.61
CA ASP A 66 5.26 -11.85 15.49
C ASP A 66 4.58 -11.67 14.13
N MET A 67 5.07 -10.75 13.29
CA MET A 67 4.48 -10.49 11.98
C MET A 67 4.68 -11.67 11.04
N ILE A 68 3.56 -12.29 10.65
CA ILE A 68 3.50 -13.42 9.72
C ILE A 68 2.71 -13.02 8.48
N LEU A 69 3.36 -13.04 7.32
CA LEU A 69 2.72 -12.86 6.02
C LEU A 69 2.47 -14.22 5.35
N PRO A 70 1.48 -14.32 4.43
CA PRO A 70 1.27 -15.56 3.70
C PRO A 70 2.49 -15.93 2.85
N ARG A 71 2.66 -17.22 2.57
CA ARG A 71 3.81 -17.72 1.79
C ARG A 71 3.94 -16.99 0.45
N HIS A 72 5.17 -16.66 0.09
CA HIS A 72 5.52 -15.92 -1.14
C HIS A 72 4.98 -14.47 -1.21
N CYS A 73 4.49 -13.93 -0.10
CA CYS A 73 4.21 -12.50 0.03
C CYS A 73 5.53 -11.76 0.26
N GLN A 74 5.86 -10.83 -0.63
CA GLN A 74 7.02 -9.95 -0.43
C GLN A 74 6.59 -8.70 0.35
N LEU A 75 7.38 -8.34 1.36
CA LEU A 75 7.20 -7.11 2.14
C LEU A 75 7.89 -5.96 1.42
N VAL A 76 7.16 -4.86 1.20
CA VAL A 76 7.63 -3.67 0.49
C VAL A 76 7.50 -2.47 1.41
N GLY A 77 8.61 -1.92 1.86
CA GLY A 77 8.66 -0.69 2.66
C GLY A 77 8.50 0.54 1.79
N ILE A 78 7.66 1.49 2.21
CA ILE A 78 7.46 2.79 1.56
C ILE A 78 8.11 3.85 2.44
N GLU A 79 9.31 4.28 2.07
CA GLU A 79 10.10 5.23 2.88
C GLU A 79 11.02 6.09 2.01
N LEU A 80 11.27 7.32 2.46
CA LEU A 80 12.20 8.24 1.80
C LEU A 80 13.63 8.02 2.32
N VAL A 81 14.28 6.95 1.84
CA VAL A 81 15.72 6.68 2.04
C VAL A 81 16.48 6.71 0.71
N ASP A 82 17.81 6.81 0.78
CA ASP A 82 18.66 6.96 -0.41
C ASP A 82 18.72 5.67 -1.25
N GLU A 83 18.63 4.51 -0.60
CA GLU A 83 18.66 3.19 -1.22
C GLU A 83 17.32 2.77 -1.83
N ALA A 84 16.27 3.56 -1.62
CA ALA A 84 14.92 3.24 -2.09
C ALA A 84 14.80 3.34 -3.62
N ILE A 85 14.10 2.37 -4.20
CA ILE A 85 13.77 2.37 -5.62
C ILE A 85 12.65 3.40 -5.88
N ASP A 86 12.83 4.26 -6.87
CA ASP A 86 11.78 5.19 -7.28
C ASP A 86 10.54 4.42 -7.78
N LEU A 87 9.37 4.70 -7.20
CA LEU A 87 8.11 4.02 -7.49
C LEU A 87 7.82 3.89 -9.00
N PRO A 88 7.98 4.92 -9.86
CA PRO A 88 7.72 4.78 -11.30
C PRO A 88 8.60 3.75 -12.03
N SER A 89 9.73 3.37 -11.43
CA SER A 89 10.68 2.38 -11.97
C SER A 89 10.55 1.02 -11.28
N PHE A 90 9.72 0.91 -10.24
CA PHE A 90 9.57 -0.31 -9.44
C PHE A 90 8.61 -1.29 -10.10
N THR A 91 9.01 -2.57 -10.18
CA THR A 91 8.11 -3.64 -10.61
C THR A 91 7.46 -4.29 -9.40
N HIS A 92 6.17 -4.06 -9.22
CA HIS A 92 5.44 -4.59 -8.07
C HIS A 92 5.39 -6.14 -8.03
N PRO A 93 5.61 -6.77 -6.85
CA PRO A 93 5.41 -8.20 -6.69
C PRO A 93 3.95 -8.62 -6.86
N ARG A 94 3.70 -9.81 -7.41
CA ARG A 94 2.33 -10.34 -7.57
C ARG A 94 1.59 -10.51 -6.24
N CYS A 95 2.30 -10.94 -5.20
CA CYS A 95 1.80 -11.03 -3.82
C CYS A 95 2.66 -10.12 -2.95
N ALA A 96 2.09 -9.01 -2.48
CA ALA A 96 2.84 -7.99 -1.77
C ALA A 96 2.14 -7.53 -0.48
N ALA A 97 2.90 -7.21 0.55
CA ALA A 97 2.43 -6.44 1.69
C ALA A 97 3.20 -5.12 1.69
N TYR A 98 2.50 -3.99 1.59
CA TYR A 98 3.13 -2.67 1.65
C TYR A 98 3.06 -2.14 3.07
N VAL A 99 4.18 -1.64 3.59
CA VAL A 99 4.26 -1.07 4.93
C VAL A 99 4.78 0.37 4.88
N LEU A 100 4.13 1.25 5.63
CA LEU A 100 4.56 2.64 5.81
C LEU A 100 4.98 2.90 7.25
N GLY A 101 5.86 3.88 7.44
CA GLY A 101 6.25 4.36 8.76
C GLY A 101 5.19 5.19 9.47
N PRO A 102 5.46 5.59 10.72
CA PRO A 102 4.55 6.41 11.54
C PRO A 102 4.42 7.83 11.00
N GLU A 103 3.44 8.60 11.48
CA GLU A 103 3.25 9.99 11.02
C GLU A 103 4.43 10.93 11.29
N ARG A 104 5.24 10.58 12.29
CA ARG A 104 6.41 11.33 12.74
C ARG A 104 7.53 10.33 12.98
N GLY A 105 8.39 10.19 12.00
CA GLY A 105 9.50 9.24 12.03
C GLY A 105 9.62 8.54 10.69
N THR A 106 10.43 7.51 10.70
CA THR A 106 10.63 6.59 9.59
C THR A 106 10.23 5.19 10.03
N LEU A 107 10.14 4.27 9.07
CA LEU A 107 10.22 2.85 9.38
C LEU A 107 11.41 2.57 10.31
N SER A 108 11.22 1.66 11.25
CA SER A 108 12.31 1.19 12.11
C SER A 108 13.38 0.49 11.26
N GLN A 109 14.64 0.52 11.71
CA GLN A 109 15.70 -0.20 11.00
C GLN A 109 15.38 -1.68 10.88
N ALA A 110 14.78 -2.28 11.93
CA ALA A 110 14.37 -3.68 11.91
C ALA A 110 13.30 -3.96 10.82
N MET A 111 12.35 -3.03 10.62
CA MET A 111 11.36 -3.15 9.56
C MET A 111 11.98 -2.98 8.17
N LEU A 112 12.90 -2.02 8.00
CA LEU A 112 13.66 -1.84 6.76
C LEU A 112 14.44 -3.11 6.42
N ASP A 113 15.15 -3.70 7.38
CA ASP A 113 15.92 -4.93 7.22
C ASP A 113 15.03 -6.14 6.90
N LYS A 114 13.77 -6.14 7.34
CA LYS A 114 12.79 -7.20 7.03
C LYS A 114 12.15 -7.03 5.64
N CYS A 115 12.17 -5.83 5.06
CA CYS A 115 11.57 -5.58 3.75
C CYS A 115 12.36 -6.27 2.64
N ASP A 116 11.67 -6.96 1.74
CA ASP A 116 12.28 -7.50 0.52
C ASP A 116 12.67 -6.38 -0.45
N HIS A 117 11.91 -5.27 -0.43
CA HIS A 117 12.15 -4.09 -1.25
C HIS A 117 11.83 -2.82 -0.46
N ILE A 118 12.58 -1.76 -0.72
CA ILE A 118 12.27 -0.42 -0.21
C ILE A 118 12.02 0.48 -1.42
N ILE A 119 10.90 1.20 -1.41
CA ILE A 119 10.49 2.10 -2.48
C ILE A 119 10.21 3.48 -1.93
N ARG A 120 10.36 4.49 -2.78
CA ARG A 120 9.96 5.87 -2.48
C ARG A 120 9.09 6.46 -3.56
N VAL A 121 8.19 7.36 -3.16
CA VAL A 121 7.52 8.26 -4.12
C VAL A 121 8.49 9.42 -4.38
N PRO A 122 8.87 9.71 -5.63
CA PRO A 122 9.87 10.74 -5.94
C PRO A 122 9.27 12.15 -5.77
N THR A 123 9.13 12.59 -4.52
CA THR A 123 8.61 13.92 -4.14
C THR A 123 9.68 14.75 -3.45
N HIS A 124 9.53 16.08 -3.48
CA HIS A 124 10.46 17.00 -2.81
C HIS A 124 10.40 16.92 -1.28
N PHE A 125 9.29 16.44 -0.71
CA PHE A 125 9.06 16.32 0.73
C PHE A 125 8.30 15.03 1.03
N CYS A 126 8.37 14.57 2.28
CA CYS A 126 7.61 13.42 2.74
C CYS A 126 6.11 13.68 2.64
N LEU A 127 5.38 12.76 2.00
CA LEU A 127 3.93 12.79 1.94
C LEU A 127 3.32 12.34 3.27
N ASN A 128 2.07 12.73 3.51
CA ASN A 128 1.29 12.09 4.56
C ASN A 128 1.16 10.59 4.26
N VAL A 129 1.25 9.74 5.29
CA VAL A 129 1.15 8.27 5.21
C VAL A 129 -0.01 7.77 4.33
N GLN A 130 -1.20 8.37 4.47
CA GLN A 130 -2.38 7.94 3.72
C GLN A 130 -2.29 8.33 2.23
N ILE A 131 -1.59 9.43 1.92
CA ILE A 131 -1.35 9.90 0.55
C ILE A 131 -0.29 9.03 -0.11
N ALA A 132 0.82 8.77 0.58
CA ALA A 132 1.87 7.87 0.09
C ALA A 132 1.30 6.48 -0.24
N GLY A 133 0.53 5.90 0.69
CA GLY A 133 -0.15 4.63 0.47
C GLY A 133 -1.10 4.66 -0.73
N ALA A 134 -1.90 5.73 -0.88
CA ALA A 134 -2.81 5.88 -2.02
C ALA A 134 -2.07 5.96 -3.36
N VAL A 135 -0.95 6.68 -3.42
CA VAL A 135 -0.10 6.80 -4.63
C VAL A 135 0.46 5.44 -5.02
N VAL A 136 1.04 4.69 -4.06
CA VAL A 136 1.59 3.35 -4.31
C VAL A 136 0.51 2.37 -4.77
N MET A 137 -0.67 2.40 -4.14
CA MET A 137 -1.78 1.52 -4.54
C MET A 137 -2.32 1.86 -5.93
N TYR A 138 -2.39 3.15 -6.27
CA TYR A 138 -2.77 3.58 -7.61
C TYR A 138 -1.74 3.14 -8.66
N ASP A 139 -0.44 3.30 -8.37
CA ASP A 139 0.64 2.84 -9.25
C ASP A 139 0.61 1.32 -9.47
N ARG A 140 0.33 0.55 -8.41
CA ARG A 140 0.11 -0.90 -8.49
C ARG A 140 -1.02 -1.25 -9.44
N ILE A 141 -2.15 -0.56 -9.30
CA ILE A 141 -3.30 -0.76 -10.18
C ILE A 141 -2.94 -0.44 -11.62
N GLN A 142 -2.26 0.68 -11.85
CA GLN A 142 -1.78 1.07 -13.18
C GLN A 142 -0.86 0.01 -13.79
N SER A 143 0.01 -0.61 -12.98
CA SER A 143 0.97 -1.63 -13.41
C SER A 143 0.31 -2.98 -13.75
N PHE A 144 -0.74 -3.38 -13.04
CA PHE A 144 -1.38 -4.68 -13.24
C PHE A 144 -2.64 -4.68 -14.10
N ASN A 145 -3.36 -3.55 -14.17
CA ASN A 145 -4.57 -3.46 -14.95
C ASN A 145 -4.27 -3.09 -16.40
N LYS A 146 -5.00 -3.74 -17.31
CA LYS A 146 -4.96 -3.42 -18.74
C LYS A 146 -5.84 -2.20 -19.01
N PHE A 147 -5.34 -1.02 -18.67
CA PHE A 147 -5.91 0.23 -19.14
C PHE A 147 -5.57 0.41 -20.63
N GLU A 148 -6.40 1.17 -21.35
CA GLU A 148 -6.09 1.59 -22.71
C GLU A 148 -4.88 2.52 -22.73
N ASP A 149 -4.14 2.54 -23.84
CA ASP A 149 -2.98 3.41 -24.00
C ASP A 149 -3.41 4.89 -23.90
N ARG A 150 -2.58 5.71 -23.27
CA ARG A 150 -2.86 7.15 -23.12
C ARG A 150 -2.85 7.81 -24.50
N PRO A 151 -3.84 8.67 -24.82
CA PRO A 151 -3.80 9.46 -26.05
C PRO A 151 -2.61 10.43 -26.02
N VAL A 152 -2.05 10.72 -27.19
CA VAL A 152 -0.90 11.63 -27.34
C VAL A 152 -1.25 13.06 -26.95
N MET A 153 -2.46 13.51 -27.29
CA MET A 153 -2.92 14.87 -27.01
C MET A 153 -3.89 14.90 -25.81
N PRO A 154 -3.83 15.94 -24.96
CA PRO A 154 -4.80 16.15 -23.88
C PRO A 154 -6.25 16.15 -24.40
N GLY A 155 -7.15 15.49 -23.68
CA GLY A 155 -8.58 15.41 -24.03
C GLY A 155 -8.93 14.38 -25.11
N GLY A 156 -7.95 13.64 -25.66
CA GLY A 156 -8.22 12.55 -26.58
C GLY A 156 -9.02 11.41 -25.93
N ASN A 157 -9.90 10.75 -26.69
CA ASN A 157 -10.61 9.57 -26.23
C ASN A 157 -9.69 8.33 -26.32
N PRO A 158 -9.45 7.58 -25.21
CA PRO A 158 -8.70 6.34 -25.27
C PRO A 158 -9.40 5.36 -26.22
N ARG A 159 -8.80 5.09 -27.39
CA ARG A 159 -9.40 4.14 -28.35
C ARG A 159 -9.33 2.76 -27.74
N ARG A 160 -10.50 2.12 -27.59
CA ARG A 160 -10.59 0.70 -27.24
C ARG A 160 -9.82 -0.09 -28.30
N LYS A 161 -8.74 -0.80 -27.93
CA LYS A 161 -8.05 -1.71 -28.88
C LYS A 161 -9.11 -2.63 -29.49
N SER A 162 -9.35 -2.54 -30.80
CA SER A 162 -10.27 -3.44 -31.48
C SER A 162 -9.77 -4.85 -31.25
N LYS A 163 -10.60 -5.72 -30.68
CA LYS A 163 -10.30 -7.15 -30.69
C LYS A 163 -10.12 -7.53 -32.16
N ASN A 164 -8.90 -7.83 -32.61
CA ASN A 164 -8.72 -8.44 -33.91
C ASN A 164 -9.59 -9.71 -33.91
N PRO A 165 -10.37 -9.98 -34.98
CA PRO A 165 -11.04 -11.26 -35.10
C PRO A 165 -9.95 -12.32 -35.13
N SER A 166 -10.00 -13.26 -34.20
CA SER A 166 -9.21 -14.48 -34.26
C SER A 166 -9.54 -15.21 -35.56
N THR A 167 -8.62 -15.16 -36.52
CA THR A 167 -8.50 -16.13 -37.62
C THR A 167 -7.89 -17.43 -37.11
#